data_AF-A0A8T3VAZ0-F1
#
_entry.id   AF-A0A8T3VAZ0-F1
#
_cell.length_a   1.000
_cell.length_b   1.000
_cell.length_c   1.000
_cell.angle_alpha   90.00
_cell.angle_beta   90.00
_cell.angle_gamma   90.00
#
_symmetry.space_group_name_H-M   'P 1'
#
loop_
_entity.id
_entity.type
_entity.pdbx_description
1 polymer ?
#
loop_
_entity_poly.entity_id
_entity_poly.type
_entity_poly.pdbx_seq_one_letter_code
_entity_poly.pdbx_strand_id
1 'polypeptide(L)'
;MSIAFLIIFLMTMSSVAATCNIIVITDPSGSDPNGAAAGSMSFADNMFQSTFLMSKNNHFAVLSGGTGSSDTRLDSVIEAVANLENNASAASAASIASQYKGARLVAGGPSIGAAIGGSFNAYVITVDDASNDIKVTPYTSGVATLQPGQKGAIIHLRNTDGNPLYGTADSVRKETAMNIGKMIRDGYPATTILSEAMGEVAKDSGEKYGGGGVNLVSGISTDDMFTPIEMNQTGYPMDEEYSRVCDDCGWAMGYPRAESYDVCPVCGAGLRTVYAYEALGSALTVSPNAVSVSVYGSDKPGLASTTSEIVEASVAKYGYDASAIAGSINRAINNGLLMGVDHVEPKDINVKQGSKAVGVYYNALPGDRSSPAWDLPIDGNILNILGSIQTAVGIILILLVVFRSRLLKSFQNR
;
A
#
# COMPACT_ATOMS: atom_id res chain seq x y z
N MET A 1 17.27 40.90 22.81
CA MET A 1 17.24 40.06 21.60
C MET A 1 16.41 40.81 20.57
N SER A 2 17.02 41.34 19.52
CA SER A 2 16.38 42.31 18.61
C SER A 2 15.30 41.63 17.76
N ILE A 3 14.21 42.31 17.42
CA ILE A 3 13.14 41.79 16.53
C ILE A 3 13.72 41.32 15.18
N ALA A 4 14.80 41.96 14.72
CA ALA A 4 15.56 41.52 13.55
C ALA A 4 16.17 40.11 13.71
N PHE A 5 16.59 39.73 14.92
CA PHE A 5 17.13 38.40 15.20
C PHE A 5 16.03 37.33 15.26
N LEU A 6 14.82 37.68 15.74
CA LEU A 6 13.65 36.79 15.71
C LEU A 6 13.14 36.57 14.28
N ILE A 7 13.13 37.62 13.45
CA ILE A 7 12.75 37.53 12.03
C ILE A 7 13.82 36.76 11.24
N ILE A 8 15.12 36.95 11.50
CA ILE A 8 16.18 36.14 10.90
C ILE A 8 16.06 34.68 11.33
N PHE A 9 15.77 34.41 12.61
CA PHE A 9 15.57 33.05 13.14
C PHE A 9 14.31 32.37 12.55
N LEU A 10 13.22 33.12 12.34
CA LEU A 10 12.01 32.65 11.65
C LEU A 10 12.23 32.49 10.14
N MET A 11 13.08 33.30 9.51
CA MET A 11 13.47 33.16 8.10
C MET A 11 14.45 31.99 7.87
N THR A 12 15.21 31.58 8.89
CA THR A 12 16.03 30.35 8.85
C THR A 12 15.23 29.07 9.06
N MET A 13 13.94 29.16 9.41
CA MET A 13 13.01 28.01 9.48
C MET A 13 12.41 27.69 8.10
N SER A 14 13.23 27.69 7.05
CA SER A 14 12.87 27.04 5.79
C SER A 14 13.14 25.55 5.96
N SER A 15 12.18 24.82 6.51
CA SER A 15 12.28 23.37 6.61
C SER A 15 12.39 22.78 5.21
N VAL A 16 13.55 22.22 4.86
CA VAL A 16 13.73 21.48 3.62
C VAL A 16 12.80 20.27 3.67
N ALA A 17 11.92 20.13 2.69
CA ALA A 17 11.03 18.97 2.59
C ALA A 17 11.40 18.07 1.43
N ALA A 18 11.21 16.76 1.61
CA ALA A 18 11.66 15.65 0.78
C ALA A 18 13.07 15.86 0.25
N THR A 19 14.02 15.18 0.83
CA THR A 19 15.45 15.35 0.55
C THR A 19 15.94 14.28 -0.41
N CYS A 20 15.16 13.20 -0.59
CA CYS A 20 15.31 12.21 -1.62
C CYS A 20 14.00 12.01 -2.41
N ASN A 21 14.10 11.99 -3.74
CA ASN A 21 13.01 11.56 -4.62
C ASN A 21 13.58 10.65 -5.71
N ILE A 22 12.89 9.55 -5.98
CA ILE A 22 13.29 8.56 -6.97
C ILE A 22 12.09 8.24 -7.86
N ILE A 23 12.30 8.21 -9.16
CA ILE A 23 11.40 7.56 -10.13
C ILE A 23 12.21 6.55 -10.91
N VAL A 24 11.71 5.32 -11.01
CA VAL A 24 12.31 4.21 -11.77
C VAL A 24 11.33 3.74 -12.82
N ILE A 25 11.80 3.55 -14.05
CA ILE A 25 11.04 3.01 -15.18
C ILE A 25 11.87 1.88 -15.80
N THR A 26 11.44 0.63 -15.61
CA THR A 26 12.04 -0.56 -16.21
C THR A 26 11.24 -1.06 -17.41
N ASP A 27 9.95 -0.74 -17.51
CA ASP A 27 9.12 -0.98 -18.68
C ASP A 27 8.32 0.27 -19.05
N PRO A 28 8.79 1.07 -20.04
CA PRO A 28 8.10 2.27 -20.46
C PRO A 28 6.81 1.99 -21.26
N SER A 29 6.53 0.74 -21.62
CA SER A 29 5.25 0.37 -22.26
C SER A 29 4.11 0.31 -21.25
N GLY A 30 4.42 0.14 -19.95
CA GLY A 30 3.42 -0.07 -18.90
C GLY A 30 2.76 -1.45 -18.93
N SER A 31 3.37 -2.43 -19.61
CA SER A 31 2.83 -3.80 -19.70
C SER A 31 3.21 -4.64 -18.48
N ASP A 32 4.40 -4.43 -17.93
CA ASP A 32 4.82 -5.01 -16.65
C ASP A 32 4.12 -4.25 -15.50
N PRO A 33 3.29 -4.92 -14.69
CA PRO A 33 2.62 -4.31 -13.54
C PRO A 33 3.58 -3.74 -12.49
N ASN A 34 4.88 -4.09 -12.54
CA ASN A 34 5.93 -3.53 -11.67
C ASN A 34 6.96 -2.71 -12.47
N GLY A 35 6.62 -2.31 -13.69
CA GLY A 35 7.50 -1.66 -14.66
C GLY A 35 7.83 -0.20 -14.36
N ALA A 36 7.12 0.45 -13.44
CA ALA A 36 7.41 1.82 -13.02
C ALA A 36 7.02 2.07 -11.56
N ALA A 37 7.90 2.71 -10.81
CA ALA A 37 7.70 3.01 -9.39
C ALA A 37 8.29 4.37 -9.03
N ALA A 38 7.73 5.01 -8.00
CA ALA A 38 8.21 6.29 -7.49
C ALA A 38 8.19 6.30 -5.95
N GLY A 39 9.14 6.99 -5.34
CA GLY A 39 9.22 7.10 -3.88
C GLY A 39 9.89 8.37 -3.41
N SER A 40 9.61 8.71 -2.15
CA SER A 40 10.12 9.92 -1.51
C SER A 40 10.62 9.59 -0.11
N MET A 41 11.71 10.25 0.30
CA MET A 41 12.19 10.23 1.69
C MET A 41 12.50 11.65 2.14
N SER A 42 12.44 11.87 3.44
CA SER A 42 12.63 13.18 4.05
C SER A 42 13.54 13.10 5.25
N PHE A 43 14.34 14.14 5.44
CA PHE A 43 15.09 14.38 6.68
C PHE A 43 14.23 15.06 7.75
N ALA A 44 13.33 15.95 7.34
CA ALA A 44 12.70 16.91 8.23
C ALA A 44 11.48 16.35 8.99
N ASP A 45 11.28 16.86 10.19
CA ASP A 45 10.15 16.58 11.10
C ASP A 45 8.77 16.90 10.52
N ASN A 46 8.66 17.44 9.30
CA ASN A 46 7.38 17.80 8.68
C ASN A 46 7.17 17.01 7.39
N MET A 47 7.16 15.69 7.52
CA MET A 47 7.10 14.79 6.37
C MET A 47 5.85 15.02 5.49
N PHE A 48 4.73 15.43 6.10
CA PHE A 48 3.48 15.85 5.43
C PHE A 48 3.64 17.00 4.43
N GLN A 49 4.74 17.78 4.50
CA GLN A 49 5.01 18.84 3.54
C GLN A 49 5.76 18.37 2.29
N SER A 50 6.16 17.09 2.26
CA SER A 50 6.58 16.41 1.04
C SER A 50 5.32 15.90 0.37
N THR A 51 4.84 16.62 -0.64
CA THR A 51 3.59 16.23 -1.30
C THR A 51 3.90 15.13 -2.31
N PHE A 52 3.34 13.96 -2.02
CA PHE A 52 3.32 12.82 -2.91
C PHE A 52 1.91 12.73 -3.52
N LEU A 53 1.76 12.91 -4.83
CA LEU A 53 0.48 12.72 -5.51
C LEU A 53 0.63 11.70 -6.63
N MET A 54 -0.32 10.76 -6.71
CA MET A 54 -0.43 9.79 -7.78
C MET A 54 -1.80 9.88 -8.43
N SER A 55 -1.83 9.92 -9.76
CA SER A 55 -3.06 9.71 -10.53
C SER A 55 -3.16 8.23 -10.89
N LYS A 56 -4.07 7.49 -10.24
CA LYS A 56 -4.31 6.06 -10.54
C LYS A 56 -4.88 5.84 -11.95
N ASN A 57 -5.58 6.84 -12.48
CA ASN A 57 -6.20 6.76 -13.81
C ASN A 57 -5.19 7.07 -14.93
N ASN A 58 -4.29 8.02 -14.69
CA ASN A 58 -3.33 8.48 -15.70
C ASN A 58 -1.90 7.98 -15.45
N HIS A 59 -1.70 7.13 -14.43
CA HIS A 59 -0.46 6.41 -14.13
C HIS A 59 0.77 7.32 -13.98
N PHE A 60 0.62 8.50 -13.37
CA PHE A 60 1.74 9.39 -13.07
C PHE A 60 1.84 9.70 -11.58
N ALA A 61 3.03 10.12 -11.15
CA ALA A 61 3.26 10.73 -9.86
C ALA A 61 3.92 12.11 -9.97
N VAL A 62 3.62 12.95 -8.99
CA VAL A 62 4.28 14.23 -8.72
C VAL A 62 4.85 14.18 -7.31
N LEU A 63 6.17 14.30 -7.20
CA LEU A 63 6.93 14.33 -5.95
C LEU A 63 7.44 15.75 -5.73
N SER A 64 7.02 16.37 -4.64
CA SER A 64 7.38 17.75 -4.31
C SER A 64 8.42 17.83 -3.19
N GLY A 65 9.17 18.93 -3.19
CA GLY A 65 9.95 19.34 -2.03
C GLY A 65 10.80 20.57 -2.33
N GLY A 66 11.98 20.65 -1.75
CA GLY A 66 12.90 21.78 -1.92
C GLY A 66 12.98 22.67 -0.67
N THR A 67 13.49 23.88 -0.85
CA THR A 67 13.78 24.85 0.22
C THR A 67 12.73 25.98 0.32
N GLY A 68 11.66 25.90 -0.48
CA GLY A 68 10.57 26.88 -0.51
C GLY A 68 9.59 26.73 0.66
N SER A 69 8.75 27.74 0.89
CA SER A 69 7.68 27.66 1.89
C SER A 69 6.61 26.64 1.49
N SER A 70 5.80 26.18 2.46
CA SER A 70 4.75 25.18 2.21
C SER A 70 3.73 25.63 1.17
N ASP A 71 3.28 26.89 1.23
CA ASP A 71 2.30 27.44 0.29
C ASP A 71 2.82 27.43 -1.16
N THR A 72 4.05 27.90 -1.36
CA THR A 72 4.68 27.91 -2.70
C THR A 72 4.87 26.51 -3.28
N ARG A 73 5.06 25.50 -2.43
CA ARG A 73 5.17 24.11 -2.86
C ARG A 73 3.79 23.56 -3.25
N LEU A 74 2.77 23.80 -2.45
CA LEU A 74 1.41 23.35 -2.73
C LEU A 74 0.91 23.91 -4.07
N ASP A 75 1.08 25.21 -4.31
CA ASP A 75 0.68 25.85 -5.58
C ASP A 75 1.38 25.21 -6.79
N SER A 76 2.70 24.98 -6.67
CA SER A 76 3.48 24.34 -7.74
C SER A 76 3.02 22.91 -8.05
N VAL A 77 2.57 22.17 -7.03
CA VAL A 77 2.05 20.81 -7.18
C VAL A 77 0.69 20.81 -7.87
N ILE A 78 -0.23 21.68 -7.45
CA ILE A 78 -1.55 21.80 -8.05
C ILE A 78 -1.44 22.10 -9.54
N GLU A 79 -0.57 23.04 -9.90
CA GLU A 79 -0.35 23.42 -11.30
C GLU A 79 0.30 22.29 -12.11
N ALA A 80 1.26 21.55 -11.52
CA ALA A 80 1.88 20.40 -12.18
C ALA A 80 0.92 19.24 -12.41
N VAL A 81 0.06 18.93 -11.44
CA VAL A 81 -0.99 17.92 -11.59
C VAL A 81 -1.99 18.36 -12.65
N ALA A 82 -2.44 19.61 -12.63
CA ALA A 82 -3.35 20.13 -13.64
C ALA A 82 -2.75 20.02 -15.06
N ASN A 83 -1.45 20.28 -15.22
CA ASN A 83 -0.78 20.10 -16.50
C ASN A 83 -0.72 18.63 -16.94
N LEU A 84 -0.39 17.71 -16.04
CA LEU A 84 -0.33 16.27 -16.36
C LEU A 84 -1.72 15.69 -16.68
N GLU A 85 -2.76 16.10 -15.95
CA GLU A 85 -4.15 15.74 -16.24
C GLU A 85 -4.62 16.27 -17.61
N ASN A 86 -4.00 17.34 -18.11
CA ASN A 86 -4.21 17.86 -19.47
C ASN A 86 -3.21 17.31 -20.50
N ASN A 87 -2.62 16.13 -20.24
CA ASN A 87 -1.68 15.43 -21.13
C ASN A 87 -0.37 16.20 -21.43
N ALA A 88 0.06 17.10 -20.53
CA ALA A 88 1.38 17.70 -20.65
C ALA A 88 2.49 16.67 -20.42
N SER A 89 3.69 16.94 -20.95
CA SER A 89 4.85 16.09 -20.71
C SER A 89 5.35 16.19 -19.27
N ALA A 90 6.06 15.15 -18.79
CA ALA A 90 6.73 15.17 -17.50
C ALA A 90 7.69 16.38 -17.36
N ALA A 91 8.42 16.71 -18.43
CA ALA A 91 9.32 17.87 -18.48
C ALA A 91 8.57 19.20 -18.30
N SER A 92 7.42 19.36 -18.97
CA SER A 92 6.58 20.55 -18.83
C SER A 92 6.07 20.68 -17.40
N ALA A 93 5.58 19.60 -16.79
CA ALA A 93 5.09 19.61 -15.42
C ALA A 93 6.20 19.92 -14.40
N ALA A 94 7.37 19.29 -14.53
CA ALA A 94 8.51 19.53 -13.64
C ALA A 94 9.07 20.96 -13.78
N SER A 95 9.00 21.56 -14.98
CA SER A 95 9.52 22.92 -15.24
C SER A 95 8.82 24.02 -14.44
N ILE A 96 7.56 23.79 -14.04
CA ILE A 96 6.75 24.72 -13.24
C ILE A 96 7.46 25.09 -11.94
N ALA A 97 8.19 24.16 -11.33
CA ALA A 97 8.94 24.40 -10.10
C ALA A 97 9.87 25.62 -10.20
N SER A 98 10.36 25.96 -11.40
CA SER A 98 11.25 27.11 -11.62
C SER A 98 10.56 28.46 -11.41
N GLN A 99 9.23 28.50 -11.44
CA GLN A 99 8.43 29.70 -11.18
C GLN A 99 8.27 29.96 -9.67
N TYR A 100 8.53 28.95 -8.83
CA TYR A 100 8.33 28.99 -7.39
C TYR A 100 9.68 28.93 -6.67
N LYS A 101 10.00 29.98 -5.91
CA LYS A 101 11.31 30.12 -5.28
C LYS A 101 11.60 28.95 -4.33
N GLY A 102 12.64 28.18 -4.67
CA GLY A 102 13.11 27.07 -3.85
C GLY A 102 12.29 25.78 -3.99
N ALA A 103 11.24 25.76 -4.80
CA ALA A 103 10.45 24.56 -5.07
C ALA A 103 11.24 23.57 -5.93
N ARG A 104 10.91 22.29 -5.78
CA ARG A 104 11.37 21.19 -6.62
C ARG A 104 10.18 20.30 -6.93
N LEU A 105 10.08 19.90 -8.19
CA LEU A 105 9.10 18.92 -8.62
C LEU A 105 9.81 17.83 -9.41
N VAL A 106 9.50 16.58 -9.07
CA VAL A 106 9.76 15.41 -9.90
C VAL A 106 8.43 14.92 -10.40
N ALA A 107 8.27 14.77 -11.72
CA ALA A 107 7.06 14.26 -12.33
C ALA A 107 7.42 13.07 -13.22
N GLY A 108 6.60 12.02 -13.23
CA GLY A 108 6.84 10.90 -14.14
C GLY A 108 5.78 9.82 -14.11
N GLY A 109 5.83 8.97 -15.12
CA GLY A 109 4.93 7.83 -15.35
C GLY A 109 5.55 6.88 -16.38
N PRO A 110 5.05 5.65 -16.53
CA PRO A 110 5.66 4.65 -17.40
C PRO A 110 5.76 5.13 -18.85
N SER A 111 4.70 5.70 -19.40
CA SER A 111 4.62 6.13 -20.80
C SER A 111 5.14 7.55 -21.05
N ILE A 112 5.08 8.44 -20.06
CA ILE A 112 5.44 9.87 -20.21
C ILE A 112 6.91 10.17 -19.86
N GLY A 113 7.67 9.15 -19.45
CA GLY A 113 9.02 9.32 -18.94
C GLY A 113 9.03 9.96 -17.55
N ALA A 114 10.15 10.58 -17.19
CA ALA A 114 10.29 11.28 -15.91
C ALA A 114 11.09 12.57 -16.08
N ALA A 115 10.83 13.56 -15.24
CA ALA A 115 11.60 14.80 -15.23
C ALA A 115 11.69 15.41 -13.84
N ILE A 116 12.72 16.21 -13.62
CA ILE A 116 12.94 16.99 -12.41
C ILE A 116 13.29 18.44 -12.77
N GLY A 117 12.70 19.38 -12.04
CA GLY A 117 12.90 20.82 -12.23
C GLY A 117 12.96 21.59 -10.91
N GLY A 118 13.37 22.87 -11.01
CA GLY A 118 13.50 23.77 -9.87
C GLY A 118 14.82 23.58 -9.09
N SER A 119 14.72 23.51 -7.76
CA SER A 119 15.87 23.40 -6.86
C SER A 119 16.25 21.93 -6.61
N PHE A 120 17.16 21.38 -7.42
CA PHE A 120 17.57 19.97 -7.30
C PHE A 120 19.05 19.73 -7.54
N ASN A 121 19.50 18.56 -7.08
CA ASN A 121 20.75 17.92 -7.49
C ASN A 121 20.41 16.45 -7.78
N ALA A 122 20.54 16.02 -9.03
CA ALA A 122 20.03 14.72 -9.47
C ALA A 122 20.99 14.02 -10.42
N TYR A 123 20.83 12.70 -10.52
CA TYR A 123 21.33 11.92 -11.65
C TYR A 123 20.16 11.42 -12.48
N VAL A 124 20.28 11.53 -13.80
CA VAL A 124 19.43 10.81 -14.75
C VAL A 124 20.20 9.58 -15.20
N ILE A 125 19.56 8.43 -15.02
CA ILE A 125 20.07 7.12 -15.41
C ILE A 125 19.30 6.68 -16.65
N THR A 126 20.03 6.26 -17.68
CA THR A 126 19.44 5.61 -18.86
C THR A 126 20.13 4.28 -19.10
N VAL A 127 19.36 3.26 -19.42
CA VAL A 127 19.88 1.94 -19.81
C VAL A 127 19.44 1.64 -21.24
N ASP A 128 20.42 1.37 -22.10
CA ASP A 128 20.17 1.02 -23.49
C ASP A 128 19.96 -0.50 -23.61
N ASP A 129 18.80 -0.92 -24.12
CA ASP A 129 18.45 -2.35 -24.26
C ASP A 129 19.30 -3.08 -25.31
N ALA A 130 19.83 -2.37 -26.31
CA ALA A 130 20.60 -2.97 -27.39
C ALA A 130 22.07 -3.16 -27.00
N SER A 131 22.66 -2.23 -26.25
CA SER A 131 24.06 -2.31 -25.83
C SER A 131 24.27 -2.74 -24.38
N ASN A 132 23.22 -2.76 -23.55
CA ASN A 132 23.29 -2.91 -22.09
C ASN A 132 24.16 -1.84 -21.40
N ASP A 133 24.39 -0.71 -22.06
CA ASP A 133 25.16 0.39 -21.50
C ASP A 133 24.34 1.18 -20.49
N ILE A 134 24.95 1.43 -19.33
CA ILE A 134 24.40 2.25 -18.27
C ILE A 134 25.04 3.64 -18.36
N LYS A 135 24.23 4.67 -18.56
CA LYS A 135 24.69 6.07 -18.53
C LYS A 135 24.09 6.78 -17.33
N VAL A 136 24.96 7.34 -16.50
CA VAL A 136 24.61 8.11 -15.31
C VAL A 136 25.06 9.56 -15.52
N THR A 137 24.12 10.48 -15.69
CA THR A 137 24.40 11.88 -16.05
C THR A 137 23.98 12.83 -14.92
N PRO A 138 24.89 13.64 -14.36
CA PRO A 138 24.56 14.60 -13.30
C PRO A 138 23.84 15.84 -13.84
N TYR A 139 22.88 16.35 -13.06
CA TYR A 139 22.17 17.60 -13.32
C TYR A 139 21.93 18.37 -12.02
N THR A 140 22.11 19.69 -12.07
CA THR A 140 21.94 20.60 -10.90
C THR A 140 21.08 21.83 -11.22
N SER A 141 20.58 21.96 -12.45
CA SER A 141 19.78 23.12 -12.88
C SER A 141 18.98 22.79 -14.15
N GLY A 142 18.01 23.65 -14.47
CA GLY A 142 17.17 23.52 -15.66
C GLY A 142 16.09 22.46 -15.45
N VAL A 143 15.85 21.64 -16.46
CA VAL A 143 14.96 20.48 -16.38
C VAL A 143 15.76 19.27 -16.85
N ALA A 144 15.92 18.27 -15.98
CA ALA A 144 16.55 17.01 -16.34
C ALA A 144 15.46 15.99 -16.65
N THR A 145 15.60 15.27 -17.76
CA THR A 145 14.51 14.46 -18.33
C THR A 145 15.01 13.08 -18.74
N LEU A 146 14.31 12.05 -18.29
CA LEU A 146 14.26 10.72 -18.88
C LEU A 146 13.14 10.73 -19.94
N GLN A 147 13.49 10.52 -21.21
CA GLN A 147 12.51 10.71 -22.29
C GLN A 147 11.43 9.62 -22.25
N PRO A 148 10.21 9.91 -22.75
CA PRO A 148 9.19 8.90 -23.02
C PRO A 148 9.78 7.71 -23.80
N GLY A 149 9.39 6.49 -23.44
CA GLY A 149 9.88 5.28 -24.11
C GLY A 149 11.26 4.78 -23.69
N GLN A 150 11.95 5.45 -22.75
CA GLN A 150 13.27 5.02 -22.26
C GLN A 150 13.18 4.30 -20.92
N LYS A 151 14.00 3.25 -20.77
CA LYS A 151 14.30 2.65 -19.46
C LYS A 151 15.33 3.49 -18.74
N GLY A 152 15.11 3.68 -17.44
CA GLY A 152 15.98 4.54 -16.66
C GLY A 152 15.37 4.94 -15.34
N ALA A 153 16.01 5.91 -14.71
CA ALA A 153 15.56 6.47 -13.46
C ALA A 153 16.03 7.91 -13.30
N ILE A 154 15.39 8.61 -12.37
CA ILE A 154 15.89 9.88 -11.82
C ILE A 154 16.01 9.69 -10.32
N ILE A 155 17.20 9.97 -9.78
CA ILE A 155 17.42 10.06 -8.33
C ILE A 155 17.86 11.47 -7.96
N HIS A 156 17.07 12.11 -7.13
CA HIS A 156 17.43 13.31 -6.40
C HIS A 156 17.84 12.95 -4.99
N LEU A 157 18.92 13.56 -4.52
CA LEU A 157 19.34 13.52 -3.12
C LEU A 157 20.07 14.82 -2.79
N ARG A 158 19.84 15.42 -1.62
CA ARG A 158 20.50 16.64 -1.16
C ARG A 158 21.14 16.42 0.21
N ASN A 159 22.29 17.06 0.47
CA ASN A 159 22.87 17.11 1.81
C ASN A 159 21.92 17.78 2.80
N THR A 160 21.71 17.17 3.94
CA THR A 160 20.99 17.70 5.10
C THR A 160 21.82 17.51 6.35
N ASP A 161 21.34 17.99 7.50
CA ASP A 161 22.08 17.85 8.74
C ASP A 161 22.26 16.36 9.08
N GLY A 162 23.48 15.90 9.32
CA GLY A 162 23.73 14.47 9.52
C GLY A 162 23.69 13.62 8.23
N ASN A 163 23.49 14.23 7.06
CA ASN A 163 23.59 13.57 5.76
C ASN A 163 24.78 14.05 4.91
N PRO A 164 25.61 13.13 4.40
CA PRO A 164 25.52 11.69 4.66
C PRO A 164 26.17 11.33 5.98
N LEU A 165 25.76 10.21 6.56
CA LEU A 165 26.44 9.61 7.71
C LEU A 165 27.92 9.31 7.36
N TYR A 166 28.17 8.92 6.10
CA TYR A 166 29.50 8.64 5.56
C TYR A 166 29.71 9.32 4.19
N GLY A 167 30.48 10.42 4.13
CA GLY A 167 30.93 11.05 2.86
C GLY A 167 30.19 12.33 2.44
N THR A 168 29.74 12.42 1.18
CA THR A 168 28.82 13.49 0.70
C THR A 168 27.57 12.91 0.02
N ALA A 169 26.43 13.60 0.06
CA ALA A 169 25.22 13.14 -0.61
C ALA A 169 25.42 13.02 -2.13
N ASP A 170 26.41 13.73 -2.70
CA ASP A 170 26.80 13.51 -4.10
C ASP A 170 27.42 12.13 -4.33
N SER A 171 28.23 11.64 -3.39
CA SER A 171 28.82 10.30 -3.44
C SER A 171 27.74 9.24 -3.35
N VAL A 172 26.88 9.29 -2.31
CA VAL A 172 25.79 8.32 -2.14
C VAL A 172 24.85 8.36 -3.35
N ARG A 173 24.43 9.54 -3.78
CA ARG A 173 23.55 9.68 -4.95
C ARG A 173 24.15 9.06 -6.22
N LYS A 174 25.46 9.20 -6.44
CA LYS A 174 26.16 8.63 -7.60
C LYS A 174 26.25 7.11 -7.51
N GLU A 175 26.54 6.58 -6.32
CA GLU A 175 26.60 5.14 -6.08
C GLU A 175 25.23 4.50 -6.26
N THR A 176 24.19 5.08 -5.64
CA THR A 176 22.82 4.61 -5.78
C THR A 176 22.34 4.72 -7.21
N ALA A 177 22.66 5.81 -7.93
CA ALA A 177 22.36 5.92 -9.36
C ALA A 177 23.00 4.79 -10.18
N MET A 178 24.25 4.43 -9.88
CA MET A 178 24.94 3.34 -10.55
C MET A 178 24.30 1.97 -10.23
N ASN A 179 23.91 1.74 -8.98
CA ASN A 179 23.26 0.49 -8.56
C ASN A 179 21.86 0.35 -9.16
N ILE A 180 21.07 1.42 -9.18
CA ILE A 180 19.79 1.49 -9.92
C ILE A 180 20.02 1.09 -11.39
N GLY A 181 21.00 1.70 -12.06
CA GLY A 181 21.30 1.37 -13.46
C GLY A 181 21.66 -0.10 -13.70
N LYS A 182 22.44 -0.71 -12.80
CA LYS A 182 22.75 -2.15 -12.86
C LYS A 182 21.49 -3.00 -12.71
N MET A 183 20.64 -2.71 -11.74
CA MET A 183 19.43 -3.48 -11.51
C MET A 183 18.42 -3.34 -12.67
N ILE A 184 18.31 -2.15 -13.29
CA ILE A 184 17.50 -1.97 -14.50
C ILE A 184 18.03 -2.86 -15.63
N ARG A 185 19.34 -2.83 -15.89
CA ARG A 185 19.99 -3.68 -16.90
C ARG A 185 19.79 -5.17 -16.61
N ASP A 186 19.86 -5.54 -15.35
CA ASP A 186 19.74 -6.94 -14.90
C ASP A 186 18.28 -7.43 -14.83
N GLY A 187 17.31 -6.57 -15.16
CA GLY A 187 15.90 -6.95 -15.33
C GLY A 187 15.10 -7.01 -14.04
N TYR A 188 15.54 -6.32 -12.98
CA TYR A 188 14.78 -6.24 -11.73
C TYR A 188 13.51 -5.38 -11.91
N PRO A 189 12.40 -5.70 -11.20
CA PRO A 189 11.20 -4.86 -11.17
C PRO A 189 11.49 -3.47 -10.62
N ALA A 190 10.81 -2.43 -11.13
CA ALA A 190 11.01 -1.06 -10.66
C ALA A 190 10.68 -0.90 -9.16
N THR A 191 9.73 -1.65 -8.64
CA THR A 191 9.35 -1.68 -7.22
C THR A 191 10.47 -2.22 -6.34
N THR A 192 11.18 -3.26 -6.77
CA THR A 192 12.36 -3.80 -6.09
C THR A 192 13.52 -2.81 -6.13
N ILE A 193 13.77 -2.21 -7.30
CA ILE A 193 14.84 -1.21 -7.46
C ILE A 193 14.60 0.00 -6.56
N LEU A 194 13.35 0.47 -6.47
CA LEU A 194 12.99 1.58 -5.59
C LEU A 194 13.26 1.24 -4.12
N SER A 195 12.86 0.05 -3.68
CA SER A 195 13.11 -0.47 -2.33
C SER A 195 14.59 -0.51 -1.99
N GLU A 196 15.41 -1.12 -2.84
CA GLU A 196 16.86 -1.21 -2.62
C GLU A 196 17.52 0.18 -2.61
N ALA A 197 17.11 1.06 -3.54
CA ALA A 197 17.65 2.42 -3.59
C ALA A 197 17.30 3.24 -2.34
N MET A 198 16.07 3.13 -1.83
CA MET A 198 15.68 3.79 -0.58
C MET A 198 16.42 3.21 0.63
N GLY A 199 16.63 1.89 0.67
CA GLY A 199 17.43 1.22 1.69
C GLY A 199 18.89 1.66 1.70
N GLU A 200 19.52 1.75 0.51
CA GLU A 200 20.90 2.25 0.35
C GLU A 200 21.02 3.70 0.82
N VAL A 201 20.11 4.57 0.36
CA VAL A 201 20.11 5.98 0.78
C VAL A 201 19.87 6.11 2.29
N ALA A 202 18.97 5.33 2.89
CA ALA A 202 18.72 5.38 4.32
C ALA A 202 19.97 5.00 5.14
N LYS A 203 20.66 3.90 4.76
CA LYS A 203 21.85 3.39 5.46
C LYS A 203 23.07 4.30 5.28
N ASP A 204 23.32 4.77 4.06
CA ASP A 204 24.59 5.42 3.72
C ASP A 204 24.51 6.94 3.86
N SER A 205 23.33 7.52 3.67
CA SER A 205 23.12 8.97 3.75
C SER A 205 22.45 9.45 5.04
N GLY A 206 21.84 8.57 5.84
CA GLY A 206 21.06 9.00 7.00
C GLY A 206 19.74 9.71 6.65
N GLU A 207 19.40 9.84 5.37
CA GLU A 207 18.08 10.23 4.88
C GLU A 207 17.12 9.06 5.01
N LYS A 208 16.71 8.80 6.25
CA LYS A 208 16.07 7.54 6.58
C LYS A 208 14.56 7.60 6.74
N TYR A 209 13.93 8.76 6.90
CA TYR A 209 12.49 8.76 7.15
C TYR A 209 11.67 8.61 5.86
N GLY A 210 10.93 7.52 5.78
CA GLY A 210 10.19 7.11 4.59
C GLY A 210 8.95 7.94 4.34
N GLY A 211 8.90 8.61 3.19
CA GLY A 211 7.71 9.33 2.68
C GLY A 211 6.71 8.44 1.94
N GLY A 212 6.98 7.13 1.87
CA GLY A 212 6.21 6.17 1.10
C GLY A 212 6.67 6.01 -0.34
N GLY A 213 6.03 5.08 -1.04
CA GLY A 213 6.25 4.83 -2.46
C GLY A 213 4.98 4.38 -3.17
N VAL A 214 5.06 4.30 -4.49
CA VAL A 214 3.99 3.79 -5.34
C VAL A 214 4.53 2.93 -6.46
N ASN A 215 3.66 2.04 -6.89
CA ASN A 215 3.71 1.37 -8.18
C ASN A 215 2.83 2.15 -9.16
N LEU A 216 3.46 2.81 -10.13
CA LEU A 216 2.79 3.72 -11.07
C LEU A 216 1.92 2.97 -12.09
N VAL A 217 2.30 1.75 -12.44
CA VAL A 217 1.54 0.93 -13.39
C VAL A 217 0.30 0.38 -12.71
N SER A 218 0.46 -0.21 -11.52
CA SER A 218 -0.64 -0.88 -10.82
C SER A 218 -1.48 0.04 -9.92
N GLY A 219 -1.03 1.28 -9.68
CA GLY A 219 -1.73 2.24 -8.83
C GLY A 219 -1.76 1.86 -7.35
N ILE A 220 -0.80 1.03 -6.92
CA ILE A 220 -0.62 0.58 -5.53
C ILE A 220 0.31 1.57 -4.82
N SER A 221 0.00 1.86 -3.57
CA SER A 221 0.69 2.83 -2.73
C SER A 221 0.95 2.20 -1.37
N THR A 222 2.05 2.59 -0.72
CA THR A 222 2.28 2.22 0.68
C THR A 222 1.36 2.96 1.65
N ASP A 223 0.58 3.93 1.16
CA ASP A 223 -0.34 4.77 1.93
C ASP A 223 0.35 5.29 3.21
N ASP A 224 -0.28 5.13 4.37
CA ASP A 224 0.21 5.68 5.64
C ASP A 224 1.22 4.77 6.37
N MET A 225 1.74 3.72 5.71
CA MET A 225 2.56 2.69 6.32
C MET A 225 3.81 3.21 7.06
N PHE A 226 4.40 4.31 6.57
CA PHE A 226 5.58 4.94 7.18
C PHE A 226 5.30 6.36 7.68
N THR A 227 4.05 6.83 7.55
CA THR A 227 3.64 8.18 7.92
C THR A 227 3.39 8.23 9.43
N PRO A 228 3.90 9.25 10.15
CA PRO A 228 3.65 9.36 11.57
C PRO A 228 2.21 9.76 11.85
N ILE A 229 1.67 9.33 12.99
CA ILE A 229 0.28 9.60 13.40
C ILE A 229 0.09 11.08 13.76
N GLU A 230 1.13 11.74 14.28
CA GLU A 230 1.08 13.15 14.65
C GLU A 230 1.73 14.02 13.58
N MET A 231 1.13 15.20 13.37
CA MET A 231 1.76 16.24 12.55
C MET A 231 3.09 16.68 13.18
N ASN A 232 4.04 17.03 12.33
CA ASN A 232 5.36 17.50 12.72
C ASN A 232 6.24 16.47 13.45
N GLN A 233 6.05 15.18 13.10
CA GLN A 233 7.00 14.13 13.44
C GLN A 233 7.69 13.56 12.19
N THR A 234 8.82 12.88 12.41
CA THR A 234 9.50 12.10 11.38
C THR A 234 8.72 10.82 11.06
N GLY A 235 8.79 10.36 9.82
CA GLY A 235 8.27 9.04 9.43
C GLY A 235 9.05 7.89 10.05
N TYR A 236 8.63 6.66 9.71
CA TYR A 236 9.35 5.46 10.12
C TYR A 236 10.72 5.39 9.41
N PRO A 237 11.83 5.10 10.10
CA PRO A 237 13.13 4.99 9.45
C PRO A 237 13.21 3.75 8.56
N MET A 238 13.57 3.95 7.30
CA MET A 238 13.59 2.92 6.26
C MET A 238 14.64 1.84 6.53
N ASP A 239 15.70 2.14 7.26
CA ASP A 239 16.79 1.25 7.66
C ASP A 239 16.52 0.46 8.97
N GLU A 240 15.36 0.64 9.60
CA GLU A 240 14.99 -0.05 10.84
C GLU A 240 14.16 -1.32 10.60
N GLU A 241 14.16 -2.21 11.60
CA GLU A 241 13.45 -3.50 11.56
C GLU A 241 11.92 -3.31 11.64
N TYR A 242 11.20 -3.68 10.58
CA TYR A 242 9.77 -3.45 10.48
C TYR A 242 8.93 -4.64 10.97
N SER A 243 9.32 -5.86 10.59
CA SER A 243 8.63 -7.09 11.01
C SER A 243 9.54 -8.32 11.03
N ARG A 244 9.07 -9.40 11.65
CA ARG A 244 9.62 -10.75 11.49
C ARG A 244 8.63 -11.61 10.73
N VAL A 245 9.12 -12.41 9.78
CA VAL A 245 8.33 -13.30 8.94
C VAL A 245 8.91 -14.70 8.96
N CYS A 246 8.04 -15.70 9.00
CA CYS A 246 8.37 -17.10 8.81
C CYS A 246 8.18 -17.45 7.33
N ASP A 247 9.27 -17.76 6.63
CA ASP A 247 9.21 -18.11 5.19
C ASP A 247 8.55 -19.48 4.95
N ASP A 248 8.45 -20.34 5.97
CA ASP A 248 7.87 -21.69 5.86
C ASP A 248 6.34 -21.71 5.97
N CYS A 249 5.76 -20.96 6.93
CA CYS A 249 4.33 -21.00 7.20
C CYS A 249 3.62 -19.65 7.07
N GLY A 250 4.34 -18.59 6.67
CA GLY A 250 3.79 -17.26 6.43
C GLY A 250 3.39 -16.48 7.69
N TRP A 251 3.68 -16.99 8.89
CA TRP A 251 3.44 -16.24 10.12
C TRP A 251 4.29 -14.97 10.12
N ALA A 252 3.70 -13.82 10.47
CA ALA A 252 4.39 -12.55 10.55
C ALA A 252 3.96 -11.73 11.77
N MET A 253 4.86 -10.88 12.27
CA MET A 253 4.60 -9.96 13.37
C MET A 253 5.40 -8.68 13.19
N GLY A 254 4.78 -7.52 13.39
CA GLY A 254 5.46 -6.22 13.35
C GLY A 254 6.19 -5.88 14.65
N TYR A 255 7.25 -5.07 14.56
CA TYR A 255 7.93 -4.52 15.73
C TYR A 255 7.04 -3.48 16.46
N PRO A 256 7.21 -3.30 17.79
CA PRO A 256 8.21 -3.96 18.66
C PRO A 256 7.78 -5.37 19.12
N ARG A 257 6.53 -5.79 18.89
CA ARG A 257 6.02 -7.09 19.35
C ARG A 257 6.76 -8.28 18.73
N ALA A 258 7.36 -8.10 17.56
CA ALA A 258 8.21 -9.11 16.93
C ALA A 258 9.42 -9.52 17.80
N GLU A 259 9.92 -8.64 18.67
CA GLU A 259 11.06 -8.92 19.55
C GLU A 259 10.84 -10.10 20.50
N SER A 260 9.58 -10.42 20.86
CA SER A 260 9.30 -11.54 21.75
C SER A 260 9.36 -12.92 21.08
N TYR A 261 9.70 -13.00 19.79
CA TYR A 261 9.67 -14.24 19.03
C TYR A 261 11.01 -14.53 18.35
N ASP A 262 11.77 -15.49 18.88
CA ASP A 262 13.03 -15.95 18.26
C ASP A 262 12.79 -17.00 17.15
N VAL A 263 11.68 -17.72 17.23
CA VAL A 263 11.25 -18.73 16.25
C VAL A 263 9.75 -18.60 16.00
N CYS A 264 9.28 -19.15 14.89
CA CYS A 264 7.88 -19.14 14.53
C CYS A 264 7.05 -19.88 15.60
N PRO A 265 6.05 -19.22 16.23
CA PRO A 265 5.23 -19.86 17.27
C PRO A 265 4.29 -20.95 16.72
N VAL A 266 4.13 -21.01 15.39
CA VAL A 266 3.23 -21.96 14.71
C VAL A 266 3.96 -23.24 14.31
N CYS A 267 5.14 -23.12 13.68
CA CYS A 267 5.87 -24.27 13.12
C CYS A 267 7.28 -24.49 13.71
N GLY A 268 7.78 -23.58 14.56
CA GLY A 268 9.11 -23.67 15.16
C GLY A 268 10.28 -23.33 14.22
N ALA A 269 10.02 -22.94 12.97
CA ALA A 269 11.04 -22.52 12.03
C ALA A 269 11.70 -21.17 12.40
N GLY A 270 12.85 -20.89 11.81
CA GLY A 270 13.52 -19.60 11.95
C GLY A 270 12.69 -18.44 11.40
N LEU A 271 12.85 -17.26 11.99
CA LEU A 271 12.22 -16.02 11.54
C LEU A 271 13.25 -15.14 10.84
N ARG A 272 12.86 -14.58 9.69
CA ARG A 272 13.63 -13.57 8.98
C ARG A 272 13.15 -12.17 9.37
N THR A 273 14.08 -11.29 9.72
CA THR A 273 13.80 -9.87 9.90
C THR A 273 13.58 -9.21 8.54
N VAL A 274 12.55 -8.40 8.45
CA VAL A 274 12.22 -7.56 7.29
C VAL A 274 12.41 -6.11 7.70
N TYR A 275 13.28 -5.40 6.99
CA TYR A 275 13.50 -3.97 7.18
C TYR A 275 12.41 -3.15 6.48
N ALA A 276 12.21 -1.90 6.92
CA ALA A 276 11.16 -1.04 6.38
C ALA A 276 11.25 -0.82 4.86
N TYR A 277 12.46 -0.70 4.29
CA TYR A 277 12.64 -0.64 2.84
C TYR A 277 12.18 -1.92 2.12
N GLU A 278 12.46 -3.10 2.67
CA GLU A 278 11.99 -4.38 2.10
C GLU A 278 10.46 -4.52 2.20
N ALA A 279 9.89 -4.03 3.31
CA ALA A 279 8.45 -3.99 3.51
C ALA A 279 7.78 -3.05 2.49
N LEU A 280 8.39 -1.89 2.17
CA LEU A 280 7.96 -0.99 1.09
C LEU A 280 7.98 -1.71 -0.26
N GLY A 281 9.08 -2.37 -0.61
CA GLY A 281 9.18 -3.12 -1.86
C GLY A 281 8.10 -4.19 -1.98
N SER A 282 7.86 -4.92 -0.90
CA SER A 282 6.83 -5.97 -0.83
C SER A 282 5.42 -5.40 -0.99
N ALA A 283 5.12 -4.27 -0.34
CA ALA A 283 3.80 -3.63 -0.42
C ALA A 283 3.50 -3.07 -1.83
N LEU A 284 4.53 -2.67 -2.59
CA LEU A 284 4.37 -2.12 -3.93
C LEU A 284 4.41 -3.15 -5.05
N THR A 285 5.05 -4.29 -4.82
CA THR A 285 5.27 -5.30 -5.85
C THR A 285 4.02 -6.13 -6.04
N VAL A 286 3.41 -6.00 -7.21
CA VAL A 286 2.40 -6.94 -7.68
C VAL A 286 3.11 -8.26 -7.98
N SER A 287 2.95 -9.23 -7.08
CA SER A 287 3.35 -10.59 -7.40
C SER A 287 2.68 -11.03 -8.71
N PRO A 288 3.32 -11.84 -9.56
CA PRO A 288 2.65 -12.47 -10.70
C PRO A 288 1.34 -13.19 -10.32
N ASN A 289 1.17 -13.51 -9.04
CA ASN A 289 -0.01 -14.12 -8.43
C ASN A 289 -0.88 -13.16 -7.60
N ALA A 290 -0.49 -11.89 -7.43
CA ALA A 290 -1.25 -10.91 -6.66
C ALA A 290 -2.51 -10.48 -7.42
N VAL A 291 -3.63 -10.48 -6.71
CA VAL A 291 -4.94 -10.10 -7.23
C VAL A 291 -5.26 -8.72 -6.69
N SER A 292 -5.54 -7.75 -7.55
CA SER A 292 -5.99 -6.44 -7.09
C SER A 292 -7.43 -6.57 -6.58
N VAL A 293 -7.62 -6.49 -5.26
CA VAL A 293 -8.95 -6.62 -4.65
C VAL A 293 -9.47 -5.25 -4.24
N SER A 294 -10.63 -4.87 -4.78
CA SER A 294 -11.34 -3.65 -4.38
C SER A 294 -12.58 -4.03 -3.61
N VAL A 295 -12.77 -3.45 -2.42
CA VAL A 295 -13.90 -3.71 -1.55
C VAL A 295 -14.83 -2.50 -1.51
N TYR A 296 -16.12 -2.73 -1.67
CA TYR A 296 -17.15 -1.70 -1.71
C TYR A 296 -18.31 -2.01 -0.75
N GLY A 297 -19.04 -0.98 -0.34
CA GLY A 297 -20.31 -1.12 0.40
C GLY A 297 -20.16 -1.24 1.92
N SER A 298 -18.95 -1.21 2.47
CA SER A 298 -18.71 -1.11 3.92
C SER A 298 -17.31 -0.60 4.24
N ASP A 299 -17.22 0.37 5.17
CA ASP A 299 -15.97 0.98 5.63
C ASP A 299 -15.49 0.39 6.97
N LYS A 300 -15.90 -0.83 7.32
CA LYS A 300 -15.50 -1.45 8.59
C LYS A 300 -13.98 -1.68 8.61
N PRO A 301 -13.28 -1.25 9.69
CA PRO A 301 -11.84 -1.46 9.80
C PRO A 301 -11.45 -2.93 9.64
N GLY A 302 -10.41 -3.21 8.86
CA GLY A 302 -9.90 -4.57 8.61
C GLY A 302 -10.71 -5.41 7.62
N LEU A 303 -11.89 -4.95 7.17
CA LEU A 303 -12.71 -5.68 6.18
C LEU A 303 -11.98 -5.79 4.83
N ALA A 304 -11.40 -4.68 4.36
CA ALA A 304 -10.73 -4.62 3.06
C ALA A 304 -9.50 -5.53 3.00
N SER A 305 -8.64 -5.50 4.03
CA SER A 305 -7.45 -6.34 4.12
C SER A 305 -7.81 -7.83 4.21
N THR A 306 -8.73 -8.19 5.11
CA THR A 306 -9.16 -9.60 5.30
C THR A 306 -9.83 -10.14 4.04
N THR A 307 -10.66 -9.33 3.37
CA THR A 307 -11.29 -9.72 2.10
C THR A 307 -10.23 -9.93 1.02
N SER A 308 -9.20 -9.08 0.96
CA SER A 308 -8.12 -9.21 -0.01
C SER A 308 -7.40 -10.55 0.14
N GLU A 309 -7.02 -10.93 1.36
CA GLU A 309 -6.37 -12.21 1.63
C GLU A 309 -7.25 -13.42 1.23
N ILE A 310 -8.55 -13.36 1.55
CA ILE A 310 -9.50 -14.44 1.20
C ILE A 310 -9.65 -14.57 -0.31
N VAL A 311 -9.77 -13.44 -1.02
CA VAL A 311 -9.95 -13.41 -2.47
C VAL A 311 -8.68 -13.88 -3.17
N GLU A 312 -7.49 -13.41 -2.74
CA GLU A 312 -6.21 -13.87 -3.25
C GLU A 312 -6.05 -15.40 -3.07
N ALA A 313 -6.31 -15.92 -1.88
CA ALA A 313 -6.27 -17.35 -1.61
C ALA A 313 -7.28 -18.14 -2.46
N SER A 314 -8.48 -17.58 -2.67
CA SER A 314 -9.50 -18.18 -3.51
C SER A 314 -9.08 -18.24 -4.97
N VAL A 315 -8.54 -17.15 -5.51
CA VAL A 315 -8.06 -17.06 -6.89
C VAL A 315 -6.85 -17.95 -7.12
N ALA A 316 -5.92 -18.02 -6.17
CA ALA A 316 -4.78 -18.94 -6.25
C ALA A 316 -5.22 -20.42 -6.33
N LYS A 317 -6.33 -20.77 -5.66
CA LYS A 317 -6.83 -22.16 -5.60
C LYS A 317 -7.80 -22.52 -6.73
N TYR A 318 -8.66 -21.59 -7.12
CA TYR A 318 -9.81 -21.85 -8.00
C TYR A 318 -9.80 -20.99 -9.27
N GLY A 319 -8.82 -20.12 -9.45
CA GLY A 319 -8.81 -19.12 -10.51
C GLY A 319 -9.82 -17.99 -10.28
N TYR A 320 -10.03 -17.17 -11.30
CA TYR A 320 -10.92 -16.01 -11.27
C TYR A 320 -12.42 -16.40 -11.37
N ASP A 321 -12.85 -17.37 -10.59
CA ASP A 321 -14.24 -17.84 -10.55
C ASP A 321 -15.05 -17.09 -9.49
N ALA A 322 -16.00 -16.26 -9.93
CA ALA A 322 -16.84 -15.45 -9.07
C ALA A 322 -17.62 -16.26 -8.02
N SER A 323 -18.01 -17.50 -8.35
CA SER A 323 -18.77 -18.36 -7.43
C SER A 323 -17.87 -18.96 -6.33
N ALA A 324 -16.66 -19.37 -6.68
CA ALA A 324 -15.65 -19.87 -5.74
C ALA A 324 -15.18 -18.76 -4.79
N ILE A 325 -15.01 -17.54 -5.31
CA ILE A 325 -14.68 -16.34 -4.53
C ILE A 325 -15.80 -16.03 -3.54
N ALA A 326 -17.03 -15.87 -4.02
CA ALA A 326 -18.20 -15.62 -3.15
C ALA A 326 -18.35 -16.72 -2.08
N GLY A 327 -18.18 -17.99 -2.45
CA GLY A 327 -18.22 -19.11 -1.51
C GLY A 327 -17.10 -19.07 -0.46
N SER A 328 -15.92 -18.56 -0.80
CA SER A 328 -14.81 -18.40 0.14
C SER A 328 -15.05 -17.28 1.13
N ILE A 329 -15.58 -16.15 0.64
CA ILE A 329 -16.02 -15.01 1.45
C ILE A 329 -17.13 -15.44 2.42
N ASN A 330 -18.15 -16.14 1.93
CA ASN A 330 -19.26 -16.60 2.77
C ASN A 330 -18.81 -17.60 3.85
N ARG A 331 -17.82 -18.45 3.57
CA ARG A 331 -17.20 -19.28 4.62
C ARG A 331 -16.48 -18.45 5.68
N ALA A 332 -15.79 -17.39 5.28
CA ALA A 332 -15.11 -16.50 6.21
C ALA A 332 -16.11 -15.69 7.07
N ILE A 333 -17.23 -15.26 6.49
CA ILE A 333 -18.35 -14.64 7.22
C ILE A 333 -18.91 -15.64 8.26
N ASN A 334 -19.19 -16.87 7.84
CA ASN A 334 -19.74 -17.91 8.72
C ASN A 334 -18.79 -18.29 9.87
N ASN A 335 -17.47 -18.23 9.62
CA ASN A 335 -16.44 -18.52 10.61
C ASN A 335 -16.04 -17.31 11.47
N GLY A 336 -16.67 -16.15 11.26
CA GLY A 336 -16.41 -14.92 12.02
C GLY A 336 -15.11 -14.19 11.68
N LEU A 337 -14.45 -14.55 10.57
CA LEU A 337 -13.27 -13.85 10.06
C LEU A 337 -13.65 -12.52 9.41
N LEU A 338 -14.80 -12.47 8.74
CA LEU A 338 -15.40 -11.24 8.22
C LEU A 338 -16.63 -10.92 9.06
N MET A 339 -16.62 -9.77 9.75
CA MET A 339 -17.71 -9.35 10.61
C MET A 339 -18.42 -8.12 10.08
N GLY A 340 -19.72 -8.04 10.34
CA GLY A 340 -20.45 -6.81 10.15
C GLY A 340 -20.93 -6.53 8.74
N VAL A 341 -20.83 -7.51 7.85
CA VAL A 341 -21.31 -7.52 6.46
C VAL A 341 -22.19 -8.74 6.24
N ASP A 342 -23.12 -8.64 5.29
CA ASP A 342 -23.98 -9.75 4.87
C ASP A 342 -23.28 -10.70 3.90
N HIS A 343 -23.89 -11.87 3.66
CA HIS A 343 -23.42 -12.81 2.63
C HIS A 343 -23.39 -12.16 1.24
N VAL A 344 -22.42 -12.57 0.43
CA VAL A 344 -22.24 -12.10 -0.95
C VAL A 344 -22.65 -13.18 -1.94
N GLU A 345 -23.30 -12.78 -3.03
CA GLU A 345 -23.61 -13.67 -4.15
C GLU A 345 -22.57 -13.52 -5.27
N PRO A 346 -22.47 -14.47 -6.22
CA PRO A 346 -21.55 -14.36 -7.36
C PRO A 346 -21.75 -13.08 -8.19
N LYS A 347 -22.98 -12.53 -8.23
CA LYS A 347 -23.30 -11.26 -8.91
C LYS A 347 -22.67 -10.04 -8.23
N ASP A 348 -22.33 -10.17 -6.95
CA ASP A 348 -21.69 -9.12 -6.14
C ASP A 348 -20.16 -9.17 -6.26
N ILE A 349 -19.63 -10.10 -7.07
CA ILE A 349 -18.20 -10.24 -7.39
C ILE A 349 -17.98 -9.82 -8.84
N ASN A 350 -17.19 -8.77 -9.03
CA ASN A 350 -16.80 -8.29 -10.36
C ASN A 350 -15.38 -8.74 -10.69
N VAL A 351 -15.24 -9.68 -11.62
CA VAL A 351 -13.95 -10.24 -12.02
C VAL A 351 -13.48 -9.60 -13.33
N LYS A 352 -12.28 -9.01 -13.31
CA LYS A 352 -11.54 -8.57 -14.50
C LYS A 352 -10.22 -9.34 -14.60
N GLN A 353 -10.30 -10.58 -15.10
CA GLN A 353 -9.15 -11.48 -15.18
C GLN A 353 -7.96 -10.90 -15.96
N GLY A 354 -8.21 -10.21 -17.09
CA GLY A 354 -7.16 -9.59 -17.90
C GLY A 354 -6.35 -8.52 -17.16
N SER A 355 -6.95 -7.87 -16.16
CA SER A 355 -6.30 -6.88 -15.29
C SER A 355 -6.02 -7.43 -13.88
N LYS A 356 -6.16 -8.74 -13.69
CA LYS A 356 -6.00 -9.45 -12.41
C LYS A 356 -6.77 -8.80 -11.24
N ALA A 357 -7.92 -8.19 -11.52
CA ALA A 357 -8.67 -7.42 -10.54
C ALA A 357 -9.99 -8.10 -10.16
N VAL A 358 -10.37 -8.00 -8.89
CA VAL A 358 -11.63 -8.49 -8.34
C VAL A 358 -12.26 -7.39 -7.48
N GLY A 359 -13.46 -6.95 -7.86
CA GLY A 359 -14.31 -6.10 -7.03
C GLY A 359 -15.25 -6.95 -6.19
N VAL A 360 -15.37 -6.65 -4.90
CA VAL A 360 -16.32 -7.30 -3.98
C VAL A 360 -17.26 -6.23 -3.43
N TYR A 361 -18.56 -6.42 -3.64
CA TYR A 361 -19.60 -5.51 -3.15
C TYR A 361 -20.30 -6.13 -1.95
N TYR A 362 -20.07 -5.58 -0.76
CA TYR A 362 -20.77 -6.00 0.45
C TYR A 362 -22.04 -5.19 0.68
N ASN A 363 -23.02 -5.83 1.31
CA ASN A 363 -24.12 -5.14 1.97
C ASN A 363 -23.83 -5.05 3.47
N ALA A 364 -23.89 -3.85 4.04
CA ALA A 364 -23.75 -3.67 5.48
C ALA A 364 -24.95 -4.28 6.22
N LEU A 365 -24.69 -4.91 7.37
CA LEU A 365 -25.78 -5.46 8.19
C LEU A 365 -26.61 -4.33 8.81
N PRO A 366 -27.95 -4.49 8.89
CA PRO A 366 -28.81 -3.52 9.57
C PRO A 366 -28.57 -3.51 11.09
N GLY A 367 -28.40 -2.30 11.64
CA GLY A 367 -28.18 -2.07 13.08
C GLY A 367 -26.78 -2.44 13.57
N ASP A 368 -26.64 -2.75 14.86
CA ASP A 368 -25.36 -3.09 15.50
C ASP A 368 -24.97 -4.57 15.37
N ARG A 369 -25.46 -5.26 14.34
CA ARG A 369 -25.22 -6.70 14.17
C ARG A 369 -23.77 -6.96 13.73
N SER A 370 -23.13 -7.92 14.39
CA SER A 370 -21.78 -8.39 14.07
C SER A 370 -21.78 -9.55 13.07
N SER A 371 -22.90 -10.26 12.89
CA SER A 371 -23.04 -11.38 11.94
C SER A 371 -24.41 -11.38 11.25
N PRO A 372 -24.49 -11.86 9.99
CA PRO A 372 -25.75 -12.00 9.27
C PRO A 372 -26.73 -12.94 9.97
N ALA A 373 -27.99 -12.92 9.53
CA ALA A 373 -28.94 -13.94 9.96
C ALA A 373 -28.46 -15.31 9.49
N TRP A 374 -28.55 -16.33 10.36
CA TRP A 374 -28.20 -17.69 9.98
C TRP A 374 -29.06 -18.14 8.81
N ASP A 375 -28.41 -18.47 7.70
CA ASP A 375 -29.02 -19.20 6.60
C ASP A 375 -29.15 -20.66 7.02
N LEU A 376 -30.21 -20.97 7.77
CA LEU A 376 -30.50 -22.33 8.19
C LEU A 376 -30.95 -23.13 6.97
N PRO A 377 -30.34 -24.28 6.65
CA PRO A 377 -30.80 -25.17 5.57
C PRO A 377 -32.13 -25.87 5.89
N ILE A 378 -32.83 -25.43 6.94
CA ILE A 378 -34.09 -26.01 7.41
C ILE A 378 -35.14 -24.91 7.33
N ASP A 379 -36.03 -25.06 6.35
CA ASP A 379 -37.23 -24.26 6.14
C ASP A 379 -37.97 -24.06 7.48
N GLY A 380 -38.36 -22.82 7.81
CA GLY A 380 -38.98 -22.47 9.10
C GLY A 380 -40.27 -23.27 9.38
N ASN A 381 -40.90 -23.81 8.34
CA ASN A 381 -42.02 -24.74 8.45
C ASN A 381 -41.64 -26.08 9.11
N ILE A 382 -40.42 -26.59 8.90
CA ILE A 382 -39.96 -27.86 9.50
C ILE A 382 -39.73 -27.68 11.00
N LEU A 383 -39.19 -26.54 11.43
CA LEU A 383 -39.02 -26.21 12.85
C LEU A 383 -40.38 -26.05 13.56
N ASN A 384 -41.37 -25.44 12.89
CA ASN A 384 -42.74 -25.37 13.41
C ASN A 384 -43.42 -26.74 13.49
N ILE A 385 -43.18 -27.63 12.52
CA ILE A 385 -43.68 -29.01 12.55
C ILE A 385 -43.04 -29.80 13.71
N LEU A 386 -41.74 -29.68 13.92
CA LEU A 386 -41.03 -30.34 15.04
C LEU A 386 -41.51 -29.84 16.41
N GLY A 387 -41.68 -28.52 16.58
CA GLY A 387 -42.24 -27.94 17.80
C GLY A 387 -43.69 -28.37 18.06
N SER A 388 -44.49 -28.51 16.99
CA SER A 388 -45.87 -29.00 17.07
C SER A 388 -45.93 -30.49 17.46
N ILE A 389 -45.03 -31.32 16.93
CA ILE A 389 -44.91 -32.75 17.29
C ILE A 389 -44.49 -32.90 18.76
N GLN A 390 -43.52 -32.11 19.23
CA GLN A 390 -43.12 -32.12 20.64
C GLN A 390 -44.29 -31.76 21.58
N THR A 391 -45.08 -30.75 21.20
CA THR A 391 -46.25 -30.32 21.96
C THR A 391 -47.34 -31.40 21.99
N ALA A 392 -47.61 -32.05 20.85
CA ALA A 392 -48.57 -33.14 20.76
C ALA A 392 -48.18 -34.37 21.60
N VAL A 393 -46.89 -34.75 21.58
CA VAL A 393 -46.36 -35.84 22.41
C VAL A 393 -46.48 -35.50 23.91
N GLY A 394 -46.21 -34.25 24.29
CA GLY A 394 -46.39 -33.77 25.66
C GLY A 394 -47.85 -33.89 26.15
N ILE A 395 -48.82 -33.51 25.30
CA ILE A 395 -50.25 -33.63 25.61
C ILE A 395 -50.68 -35.09 25.75
N ILE A 396 -50.20 -35.98 24.88
CA ILE A 396 -50.51 -37.43 24.95
C ILE A 396 -49.97 -38.05 26.23
N LEU A 397 -48.76 -37.68 26.66
CA LEU A 397 -48.17 -38.16 27.92
C LEU A 397 -48.97 -37.68 29.14
N ILE A 398 -49.42 -36.43 29.15
CA ILE A 398 -50.29 -35.90 30.21
C ILE A 398 -51.62 -36.66 30.25
N LEU A 399 -52.25 -36.89 29.09
CA LEU A 399 -53.49 -37.66 29.00
C LEU A 399 -53.31 -39.10 29.49
N LEU A 400 -52.22 -39.77 29.13
CA LEU A 400 -51.90 -41.13 29.60
C LEU A 400 -51.70 -41.16 31.12
N VAL A 401 -51.05 -40.17 31.71
CA VAL A 401 -50.90 -40.05 33.17
C VAL A 401 -52.26 -39.84 33.83
N VAL A 402 -53.12 -38.99 33.29
CA VAL A 402 -54.50 -38.78 33.80
C VAL A 402 -55.33 -40.06 33.66
N PHE A 403 -55.23 -40.76 32.54
CA PHE A 403 -55.95 -42.02 32.31
C PHE A 403 -55.48 -43.12 33.27
N ARG A 404 -54.17 -43.25 33.47
CA ARG A 404 -53.57 -44.16 34.46
C ARG A 404 -54.04 -43.83 35.88
N SER A 405 -54.10 -42.54 36.23
CA SER A 405 -54.54 -42.07 37.54
C SER A 405 -56.02 -42.37 37.79
N ARG A 406 -56.87 -42.24 36.76
CA ARG A 406 -58.30 -42.56 36.83
C ARG A 406 -58.56 -44.07 36.82
N LEU A 407 -57.80 -44.85 36.06
CA LEU A 407 -57.84 -46.31 36.08
C LEU A 407 -57.44 -46.87 37.45
N LEU A 408 -56.35 -46.37 38.05
CA LEU A 408 -55.93 -46.78 39.38
C LEU A 408 -56.97 -46.44 40.46
N LYS A 409 -57.60 -45.26 40.40
CA LYS A 409 -58.73 -44.92 41.28
C LYS A 409 -59.97 -45.79 41.05
N SER A 410 -60.25 -46.18 39.81
CA SER A 410 -61.35 -47.10 39.46
C SER A 410 -61.13 -48.51 40.02
N PHE A 411 -59.88 -48.99 40.01
CA PHE A 411 -59.51 -50.29 40.58
C PHE A 411 -59.39 -50.29 42.12
N GLN A 412 -59.11 -49.15 42.75
CA GLN A 412 -59.07 -49.02 44.22
C GLN A 412 -60.46 -48.79 44.86
N ASN A 413 -61.46 -48.41 44.07
CA ASN A 413 -62.85 -48.23 44.51
C ASN A 413 -63.75 -49.45 44.19
N ARG A 414 -63.15 -50.59 43.84
CA ARG A 414 -63.75 -51.93 43.89
C ARG A 414 -63.09 -52.69 45.03
#